data_AF-A0A1J5MK24-F1
#
_entry.id   AF-A0A1J5MK24-F1
#
_cell.length_a   1.000
_cell.length_b   1.000
_cell.length_c   1.000
_cell.angle_alpha   90.00
_cell.angle_beta   90.00
_cell.angle_gamma   90.00
#
_symmetry.space_group_name_H-M   'P 1'
#
loop_
_entity.id
_entity.type
_entity.pdbx_description
1 polymer ?
#
loop_
_entity_poly.entity_id
_entity_poly.type
_entity_poly.pdbx_seq_one_letter_code
_entity_poly.pdbx_strand_id
1 'polypeptide(L)'
;AVAAGKANKTPPPALTRLIDYPQYKQKFKAIKALVADIAQTHNIPPEMLASKKLIHEVLTQLWKTEGEQSDQDPVLRSGWRKALVEELLVELL
;
A
#
# COMPACT_ATOMS: atom_id res chain seq x y z
N ALA A 1 31.09 8.18 -40.20
CA ALA A 1 31.50 7.59 -38.92
C ALA A 1 30.27 7.49 -38.02
N VAL A 2 29.76 6.27 -37.81
CA VAL A 2 28.57 6.00 -37.01
C VAL A 2 29.05 5.70 -35.59
N ALA A 3 28.75 6.60 -34.64
CA ALA A 3 29.05 6.39 -33.23
C ALA A 3 28.01 5.41 -32.65
N ALA A 4 28.48 4.21 -32.30
CA ALA A 4 27.71 3.18 -31.64
C ALA A 4 27.28 3.63 -30.23
N GLY A 5 25.99 3.90 -30.05
CA GLY A 5 25.37 4.04 -28.72
C GLY A 5 25.24 2.66 -28.07
N LYS A 6 25.89 2.49 -26.91
CA LYS A 6 25.94 1.23 -26.18
C LYS A 6 24.54 0.76 -25.75
N ALA A 7 24.15 -0.42 -26.20
CA ALA A 7 22.95 -1.13 -25.76
C ALA A 7 23.24 -1.90 -24.46
N ASN A 8 22.95 -1.31 -23.30
CA ASN A 8 22.80 -2.09 -22.05
C ASN A 8 21.40 -2.70 -22.05
N LYS A 9 21.29 -3.95 -22.48
CA LYS A 9 20.04 -4.69 -22.63
C LYS A 9 19.80 -5.58 -21.42
N THR A 10 19.47 -4.98 -20.29
CA THR A 10 18.75 -5.68 -19.22
C THR A 10 17.36 -5.07 -19.18
N PRO A 11 16.29 -5.80 -19.57
CA PRO A 11 14.95 -5.27 -19.39
C PRO A 11 14.74 -5.00 -17.90
N PRO A 12 14.12 -3.87 -17.51
CA PRO A 12 13.75 -3.65 -16.13
C PRO A 12 12.86 -4.82 -15.67
N PRO A 13 12.95 -5.21 -14.39
CA PRO A 13 12.07 -6.24 -13.84
C PRO A 13 10.62 -5.89 -14.17
N ALA A 14 9.84 -6.91 -14.53
CA ALA A 14 8.44 -6.72 -14.88
C ALA A 14 7.72 -6.06 -13.70
N LEU A 15 7.14 -4.88 -13.94
CA LEU A 15 6.30 -4.19 -12.95
C LEU A 15 5.04 -5.03 -12.73
N THR A 16 5.01 -5.82 -11.66
CA THR A 16 3.81 -6.54 -11.23
C THR A 16 2.78 -5.53 -10.77
N ARG A 17 1.58 -5.55 -11.36
CA ARG A 17 0.54 -4.61 -10.94
C ARG A 17 -0.02 -5.06 -9.60
N LEU A 18 -0.38 -4.09 -8.77
CA LEU A 18 -0.97 -4.36 -7.45
C LEU A 18 -2.22 -5.26 -7.51
N ILE A 19 -2.98 -5.18 -8.61
CA ILE A 19 -4.19 -5.97 -8.86
C ILE A 19 -3.91 -7.44 -9.23
N ASP A 20 -2.70 -7.74 -9.69
CA ASP A 20 -2.28 -9.09 -10.09
C ASP A 20 -1.81 -9.92 -8.89
N TYR A 21 -1.60 -9.29 -7.73
CA TYR A 21 -1.27 -10.01 -6.51
C TYR A 21 -2.45 -10.86 -6.05
N PRO A 22 -2.17 -12.11 -5.64
CA PRO A 22 -3.19 -12.96 -5.07
C PRO A 22 -3.72 -12.28 -3.79
N GLN A 23 -4.99 -12.52 -3.48
CA GLN A 23 -5.69 -11.91 -2.34
C GLN A 23 -5.85 -10.37 -2.37
N TYR A 24 -5.44 -9.64 -3.43
CA TYR A 24 -5.56 -8.18 -3.47
C TYR A 24 -6.97 -7.65 -3.20
N LYS A 25 -7.97 -8.17 -3.92
CA LYS A 25 -9.36 -7.72 -3.74
C LYS A 25 -9.89 -8.02 -2.34
N GLN A 26 -9.44 -9.13 -1.74
CA GLN A 26 -9.84 -9.55 -0.40
C GLN A 26 -9.22 -8.62 0.65
N LYS A 27 -7.89 -8.42 0.62
CA LYS A 27 -7.18 -7.51 1.53
C LYS A 27 -7.67 -6.07 1.38
N PHE A 28 -7.90 -5.60 0.15
CA PHE A 28 -8.46 -4.26 -0.09
C PHE A 28 -9.85 -4.10 0.55
N LYS A 29 -10.75 -5.07 0.37
CA LYS A 29 -12.09 -5.04 0.97
C LYS A 29 -12.02 -5.12 2.50
N ALA A 30 -11.12 -5.94 3.03
CA ALA A 30 -10.91 -6.11 4.46
C ALA A 30 -10.39 -4.83 5.13
N ILE A 31 -9.35 -4.19 4.56
CA ILE A 31 -8.85 -2.89 5.06
C ILE A 31 -9.94 -1.82 4.96
N LYS A 32 -10.70 -1.78 3.85
CA LYS A 32 -11.79 -0.81 3.68
C LYS A 32 -12.88 -0.98 4.75
N ALA A 33 -13.26 -2.22 5.08
CA ALA A 33 -14.24 -2.50 6.11
C ALA A 33 -13.73 -2.10 7.50
N LEU A 34 -12.48 -2.43 7.82
CA LEU A 34 -11.81 -2.06 9.06
C LEU A 34 -11.74 -0.53 9.24
N VAL A 35 -11.37 0.20 8.19
CA VAL A 35 -11.39 1.68 8.21
C VAL A 35 -12.79 2.21 8.47
N ALA A 36 -13.83 1.61 7.88
CA ALA A 36 -15.20 2.05 8.12
C ALA A 36 -15.65 1.82 9.56
N ASP A 37 -15.26 0.70 10.18
CA ASP A 37 -15.60 0.35 11.55
C ASP A 37 -14.94 1.29 12.57
N ILE A 38 -13.64 1.54 12.40
CA ILE A 38 -12.89 2.52 13.21
C ILE A 38 -13.47 3.92 13.01
N ALA A 39 -13.77 4.30 11.77
CA ALA A 39 -14.34 5.61 11.47
C ALA A 39 -15.70 5.82 12.15
N GLN A 40 -16.54 4.77 12.18
CA GLN A 40 -17.81 4.79 12.90
C GLN A 40 -17.61 4.91 14.42
N THR A 41 -16.67 4.15 14.98
CA THR A 41 -16.34 4.17 16.42
C THR A 41 -15.83 5.54 16.88
N HIS A 42 -14.99 6.18 16.08
CA HIS A 42 -14.41 7.49 16.38
C HIS A 42 -15.26 8.66 15.85
N ASN A 43 -16.42 8.39 15.26
CA ASN A 43 -17.34 9.37 14.68
C ASN A 43 -16.64 10.33 13.68
N ILE A 44 -15.77 9.77 12.84
CA ILE A 44 -15.04 10.48 11.77
C ILE A 44 -15.46 9.94 10.40
N PRO A 45 -15.35 10.74 9.32
CA PRO A 45 -15.61 10.24 7.98
C PRO A 45 -14.58 9.18 7.55
N PRO A 46 -15.01 8.01 7.02
CA PRO A 46 -14.07 6.95 6.61
C PRO A 46 -13.11 7.39 5.51
N GLU A 47 -13.54 8.26 4.60
CA GLU A 47 -12.69 8.85 3.55
C GLU A 47 -11.57 9.76 4.13
N MET A 48 -11.80 10.33 5.33
CA MET A 48 -10.80 11.14 6.04
C MET A 48 -9.78 10.25 6.77
N LEU A 49 -10.23 9.08 7.24
CA LEU A 49 -9.38 8.08 7.87
C LEU A 49 -8.49 7.37 6.85
N ALA A 50 -9.08 6.79 5.80
CA ALA A 50 -8.31 6.19 4.70
C ALA A 50 -8.98 6.37 3.33
N SER A 51 -8.23 6.92 2.38
CA SER A 51 -8.65 6.94 0.97
C SER A 51 -8.17 5.69 0.23
N LYS A 52 -8.72 5.42 -0.95
CA LYS A 52 -8.27 4.33 -1.84
C LYS A 52 -6.76 4.36 -2.08
N LYS A 53 -6.16 5.57 -2.20
CA LYS A 53 -4.71 5.70 -2.37
C LYS A 53 -3.94 5.25 -1.15
N LEU A 54 -4.40 5.58 0.06
CA LEU A 54 -3.75 5.15 1.31
C LEU A 54 -3.80 3.64 1.48
N ILE A 55 -4.93 3.02 1.17
CA ILE A 55 -5.06 1.55 1.20
C ILE A 55 -4.11 0.91 0.17
N HIS A 56 -4.04 1.47 -1.04
CA HIS A 56 -3.09 1.00 -2.07
C HIS A 56 -1.64 1.13 -1.62
N GLU A 57 -1.28 2.21 -0.94
CA GLU A 57 0.08 2.44 -0.43
C GLU A 57 0.48 1.38 0.59
N VAL A 58 -0.40 1.06 1.54
CA VAL A 58 -0.20 -0.03 2.51
C VAL A 58 -0.01 -1.38 1.80
N LEU A 59 -0.89 -1.70 0.85
CA LEU A 59 -0.80 -2.95 0.09
C LEU A 59 0.47 -3.01 -0.76
N THR A 60 0.89 -1.88 -1.33
CA THR A 60 2.13 -1.77 -2.10
C THR A 60 3.33 -2.05 -1.20
N GLN A 61 3.35 -1.51 0.01
CA GLN A 61 4.42 -1.77 0.99
C GLN A 61 4.41 -3.22 1.49
N LEU A 62 3.24 -3.84 1.64
CA LEU A 62 3.11 -5.25 2.05
C LEU A 62 3.77 -6.22 1.06
N TRP A 63 3.61 -6.00 -0.24
CA TRP A 63 4.16 -6.89 -1.28
C TRP A 63 5.51 -6.45 -1.85
N LYS A 64 6.00 -5.26 -1.47
CA LYS A 64 7.37 -4.87 -1.77
C LYS A 64 8.33 -5.79 -1.04
N THR A 65 9.30 -6.30 -1.79
CA THR A 65 10.39 -7.13 -1.24
C THR A 65 11.22 -6.31 -0.26
N GLU A 66 11.81 -6.94 0.77
CA GLU A 66 12.64 -6.31 1.83
C GLU A 66 13.76 -5.36 1.32
N GLY A 67 14.16 -5.45 0.04
CA GLY A 67 15.14 -4.53 -0.58
C GLY A 67 14.56 -3.29 -1.28
N GLU A 68 13.25 -3.19 -1.47
CA GLU A 68 12.55 -2.06 -2.11
C GLU A 68 11.55 -1.36 -1.17
N GLN A 69 11.61 -1.71 0.12
CA GLN A 69 10.87 -1.00 1.16
C GLN A 69 11.35 0.44 1.17
N SER A 70 10.40 1.34 0.96
CA SER A 70 10.70 2.77 1.02
C SER A 70 10.93 3.12 2.48
N ASP A 71 11.89 4.00 2.78
CA ASP A 71 12.15 4.57 4.12
C ASP A 71 10.93 5.32 4.73
N GLN A 72 9.79 5.33 4.03
CA GLN A 72 8.60 6.06 4.39
C GLN A 72 7.47 5.07 4.66
N ASP A 73 7.03 5.03 5.91
CA ASP A 73 5.84 4.31 6.31
C ASP A 73 4.60 4.86 5.57
N PRO A 74 3.67 3.98 5.17
CA PRO A 74 2.46 4.43 4.51
C PRO A 74 1.67 5.36 5.41
N VAL A 75 1.00 6.36 4.84
CA VAL A 75 0.32 7.43 5.61
C VAL A 75 -0.76 6.88 6.54
N LEU A 76 -1.35 5.73 6.23
CA LEU A 76 -2.31 5.06 7.12
C LEU A 76 -1.66 4.55 8.41
N ARG A 77 -0.36 4.22 8.37
CA ARG A 77 0.48 3.81 9.50
C ARG A 77 1.31 4.97 10.06
N SER A 78 0.98 6.22 9.75
CA SER A 78 1.69 7.38 10.29
C SER A 78 0.76 8.42 10.93
N GLY A 79 1.34 9.24 11.80
CA GLY A 79 0.62 10.30 12.54
C GLY A 79 -0.50 9.77 13.44
N TRP A 80 -1.59 10.53 13.53
CA TRP A 80 -2.74 10.19 14.38
C TRP A 80 -3.54 8.98 13.90
N ARG A 81 -3.48 8.65 12.60
CA ARG A 81 -4.19 7.50 12.02
C ARG A 81 -3.59 6.18 12.49
N LYS A 82 -2.26 6.16 12.60
CA LYS A 82 -1.50 5.04 13.15
C LYS A 82 -2.11 4.57 14.48
N ALA A 83 -2.32 5.50 15.41
CA ALA A 83 -2.86 5.19 16.73
C ALA A 83 -4.28 4.57 16.71
N LEU A 84 -5.04 4.74 15.63
CA LEU A 84 -6.39 4.20 15.50
C LEU A 84 -6.44 2.91 14.68
N VAL A 85 -5.58 2.81 13.66
CA VAL A 85 -5.68 1.79 12.61
C VAL A 85 -4.57 0.75 12.70
N GLU A 86 -3.40 1.08 13.25
CA GLU A 86 -2.21 0.21 13.23
C GLU A 86 -2.47 -1.17 13.84
N GLU A 87 -3.02 -1.23 15.05
CA GLU A 87 -3.24 -2.49 15.77
C GLU A 87 -4.12 -3.45 14.95
N LEU A 88 -5.30 -2.98 14.55
CA LEU A 88 -6.25 -3.77 13.76
C LEU A 88 -5.69 -4.08 12.36
N LEU A 89 -4.93 -3.17 11.77
CA LEU A 89 -4.34 -3.34 10.44
C LEU A 89 -3.22 -4.39 10.46
N VAL A 90 -2.43 -4.46 11.54
CA VAL A 90 -1.39 -5.49 11.73
C VAL A 90 -2.04 -6.85 11.94
N GLU A 91 -3.15 -6.94 12.68
CA GLU A 91 -3.89 -8.20 12.83
C GLU A 91 -4.50 -8.70 11.51
N LEU A 92 -4.87 -7.77 10.62
CA LEU A 92 -5.53 -8.08 9.36
C LEU A 92 -4.57 -8.45 8.20
N LEU A 93 -3.32 -7.98 8.25
CA LEU A 93 -2.32 -8.13 7.19
C LEU A 93 -1.49 -9.40 7.34
#